data_AF-A0A8C7DFE2-F1
#
_entry.id   AF-A0A8C7DFE2-F1
#
_cell.length_a   1.000
_cell.length_b   1.000
_cell.length_c   1.000
_cell.angle_alpha   90.00
_cell.angle_beta   90.00
_cell.angle_gamma   90.00
#
_symmetry.space_group_name_H-M   'P 1'
#
loop_
_entity.id
_entity.type
_entity.pdbx_description
1 polymer ?
#
loop_
_entity_poly.entity_id
_entity_poly.type
_entity_poly.pdbx_seq_one_letter_code
_entity_poly.pdbx_strand_id
1 'polypeptide(L)'
;MILLEINNRIIEETLTLKFDGASNGTKPEAVEVTFADFDGVLYHISNPDGDKTKLMVSISLKFYKELQEHGADELLKRVYGNFLVSPEACYNVSLLFDLDAVPANKEEVIHQAGMLKRNCFASVFEKYFKFQEEGKEGEKRAVVHYRDDESITPLSPSPSLCFHVVCTIVIGKINQSCKNGGFTDLNLTLT
;
A
#
# COMPACT_ATOMS: atom_id res chain seq x y z
N MET A 1 5.62 19.30 -8.67
CA MET A 1 5.25 17.91 -8.98
C MET A 1 3.77 17.89 -9.35
N ILE A 2 3.38 17.36 -10.51
CA ILE A 2 1.98 17.40 -10.99
C ILE A 2 1.22 16.12 -10.60
N LEU A 3 1.89 14.96 -10.68
CA LEU A 3 1.36 13.68 -10.18
C LEU A 3 1.90 13.42 -8.78
N LEU A 4 1.10 12.79 -7.92
CA LEU A 4 1.56 12.36 -6.59
C LEU A 4 2.46 11.12 -6.72
N GLU A 5 3.52 11.07 -5.93
CA GLU A 5 4.36 9.88 -5.79
C GLU A 5 3.57 8.76 -5.09
N ILE A 6 3.80 7.53 -5.52
CA ILE A 6 3.05 6.34 -5.06
C ILE A 6 3.75 5.69 -3.87
N ASN A 7 5.08 5.77 -3.84
CA ASN A 7 5.94 5.26 -2.79
C ASN A 7 6.00 6.24 -1.62
N ASN A 8 6.01 5.69 -0.41
CA ASN A 8 6.20 6.47 0.80
C ASN A 8 7.70 6.75 1.00
N ARG A 9 8.10 8.02 0.81
CA ARG A 9 9.49 8.45 0.95
C ARG A 9 10.09 8.22 2.33
N ILE A 10 9.29 8.35 3.40
CA ILE A 10 9.77 8.17 4.77
C ILE A 10 10.21 6.71 4.97
N ILE A 11 9.42 5.75 4.47
CA ILE A 11 9.77 4.33 4.51
C ILE A 11 11.06 4.07 3.73
N GLU A 12 11.12 4.53 2.47
CA GLU A 12 12.27 4.27 1.61
C GLU A 12 13.56 4.89 2.16
N GLU A 13 13.54 6.15 2.58
CA GLU A 13 14.70 6.85 3.13
C GLU A 13 15.16 6.21 4.45
N THR A 14 14.23 5.82 5.34
CA THR A 14 14.55 5.15 6.61
C THR A 14 15.18 3.78 6.39
N LEU A 15 14.58 2.96 5.52
CA LEU A 15 15.10 1.61 5.23
C LEU A 15 16.46 1.68 4.52
N THR A 16 16.63 2.60 3.56
CA THR A 16 17.91 2.81 2.86
C THR A 16 19.01 3.13 3.87
N LEU A 17 18.78 4.09 4.76
CA LEU A 17 19.75 4.49 5.78
C LEU A 17 20.14 3.31 6.68
N LYS A 18 19.16 2.49 7.11
CA LYS A 18 19.42 1.35 8.01
C LYS A 18 20.12 0.19 7.30
N PHE A 19 19.75 -0.12 6.06
CA PHE A 19 20.37 -1.19 5.27
C PHE A 19 21.80 -0.82 4.84
N ASP A 20 22.05 0.43 4.49
CA ASP A 20 23.41 0.91 4.18
C ASP A 20 24.28 0.95 5.44
N GLY A 21 23.72 1.37 6.58
CA GLY A 21 24.39 1.29 7.87
C GLY A 21 24.83 -0.13 8.21
N ALA A 22 23.92 -1.09 8.07
CA ALA A 22 24.18 -2.52 8.31
C ALA A 22 25.22 -3.10 7.35
N SER A 23 25.11 -2.80 6.04
CA SER A 23 26.06 -3.26 5.02
C SER A 23 27.48 -2.76 5.25
N ASN A 24 27.63 -1.56 5.85
CA ASN A 24 28.92 -0.95 6.15
C ASN A 24 29.47 -1.34 7.54
N GLY A 25 28.81 -2.25 8.27
CA GLY A 25 29.22 -2.67 9.61
C GLY A 25 29.04 -1.61 10.69
N THR A 26 28.16 -0.61 10.45
CA THR A 26 27.80 0.38 11.45
C THR A 26 27.00 -0.28 12.56
N LYS A 27 27.22 0.14 13.81
CA LYS A 27 26.46 -0.38 14.95
C LYS A 27 24.96 -0.06 14.77
N PRO A 28 24.06 -1.06 14.91
CA PRO A 28 22.63 -0.81 14.78
C PRO A 28 22.12 0.20 15.79
N GLU A 29 21.42 1.22 15.29
CA GLU A 29 20.83 2.30 16.08
C GLU A 29 19.33 2.07 16.26
N ALA A 30 18.85 2.39 17.46
CA ALA A 30 17.43 2.34 17.76
C ALA A 30 16.64 3.27 16.82
N VAL A 31 15.45 2.86 16.43
CA VAL A 31 14.52 3.62 15.60
C VAL A 31 13.11 3.44 16.13
N GLU A 32 12.42 4.56 16.22
CA GLU A 32 11.03 4.66 16.65
C GLU A 32 10.45 5.87 15.91
N VAL A 33 9.66 5.63 14.87
CA VAL A 33 9.10 6.68 14.02
C VAL A 33 7.64 6.36 13.72
N THR A 34 6.75 7.28 14.07
CA THR A 34 5.33 7.22 13.74
C THR A 34 4.99 8.37 12.80
N PHE A 35 4.37 8.06 11.67
CA PHE A 35 3.99 9.05 10.67
C PHE A 35 2.70 8.64 9.96
N ALA A 36 2.07 9.62 9.30
CA ALA A 36 0.82 9.42 8.57
C ALA A 36 1.04 9.51 7.06
N ASP A 37 0.09 8.94 6.33
CA ASP A 37 -0.02 9.04 4.87
C ASP A 37 -1.47 9.43 4.52
N PHE A 38 -1.78 9.63 3.25
CA PHE A 38 -3.13 9.98 2.79
C PHE A 38 -4.17 8.93 3.23
N ASP A 39 -5.44 9.33 3.31
CA ASP A 39 -6.57 8.44 3.61
C ASP A 39 -6.58 7.90 5.03
N GLY A 40 -5.99 8.65 5.96
CA GLY A 40 -5.97 8.30 7.38
C GLY A 40 -5.11 7.09 7.70
N VAL A 41 -4.15 6.76 6.83
CA VAL A 41 -3.19 5.68 7.03
C VAL A 41 -2.13 6.11 8.03
N LEU A 42 -1.81 5.23 8.98
CA LEU A 42 -0.74 5.42 9.95
C LEU A 42 0.33 4.35 9.76
N TYR A 43 1.58 4.78 9.80
CA TYR A 43 2.75 3.93 9.78
C TYR A 43 3.51 4.01 11.09
N HIS A 44 4.18 2.92 11.41
CA HIS A 44 5.07 2.82 12.55
C HIS A 44 6.31 2.03 12.16
N ILE A 45 7.48 2.62 12.39
CA ILE A 45 8.76 1.98 12.18
C ILE A 45 9.46 1.87 13.52
N SER A 46 9.71 0.65 13.97
CA SER A 46 10.24 0.38 15.31
C SER A 46 11.22 -0.80 15.32
N ASN A 47 11.94 -0.94 16.42
CA ASN A 47 12.70 -2.15 16.73
C ASN A 47 11.86 -3.07 17.63
N PRO A 48 11.34 -4.20 17.12
CA PRO A 48 10.52 -5.10 17.92
C PRO A 48 11.33 -5.65 19.10
N ASP A 49 10.70 -5.74 20.28
CA ASP A 49 11.31 -6.21 21.52
C ASP A 49 12.58 -5.44 21.96
N GLY A 50 12.84 -4.26 21.38
CA GLY A 50 14.07 -3.49 21.59
C GLY A 50 15.30 -4.05 20.86
N ASP A 51 15.11 -5.02 19.98
CA ASP A 51 16.19 -5.63 19.18
C ASP A 51 16.59 -4.71 18.03
N LYS A 52 17.73 -4.03 18.18
CA LYS A 52 18.23 -3.05 17.20
C LYS A 52 18.64 -3.69 15.87
N THR A 53 18.84 -5.00 15.83
CA THR A 53 19.15 -5.75 14.60
C THR A 53 17.91 -5.97 13.74
N LYS A 54 16.71 -5.79 14.30
CA LYS A 54 15.45 -6.00 13.61
C LYS A 54 14.73 -4.70 13.38
N LEU A 55 14.16 -4.55 12.20
CA LEU A 55 13.43 -3.37 11.81
C LEU A 55 12.03 -3.76 11.38
N MET A 56 11.03 -3.30 12.13
CA MET A 56 9.62 -3.55 11.83
C MET A 56 9.01 -2.31 11.18
N VAL A 57 8.27 -2.52 10.09
CA VAL A 57 7.45 -1.51 9.43
C VAL A 57 6.01 -1.97 9.47
N SER A 58 5.19 -1.28 10.27
CA SER A 58 3.78 -1.59 10.48
C SER A 58 2.89 -0.52 9.83
N ILE A 59 1.76 -0.95 9.26
CA ILE A 59 0.75 -0.07 8.66
C ILE A 59 -0.62 -0.34 9.28
N SER A 60 -1.33 0.74 9.58
CA SER A 60 -2.69 0.73 10.11
C SER A 60 -3.61 1.45 9.12
N LEU A 61 -4.65 0.74 8.66
CA LEU A 61 -5.71 1.24 7.80
C LEU A 61 -7.07 0.88 8.41
N LYS A 62 -7.92 1.88 8.60
CA LYS A 62 -9.27 1.70 9.18
C LYS A 62 -10.12 0.67 8.42
N PHE A 63 -9.96 0.62 7.09
CA PHE A 63 -10.72 -0.21 6.16
C PHE A 63 -9.98 -1.50 5.76
N TYR A 64 -8.91 -1.91 6.46
CA TYR A 64 -8.16 -3.11 6.10
C TYR A 64 -9.03 -4.37 6.08
N LYS A 65 -10.02 -4.48 6.98
CA LYS A 65 -10.94 -5.63 7.02
C LYS A 65 -11.71 -5.79 5.70
N GLU A 66 -12.12 -4.68 5.09
CA GLU A 66 -12.81 -4.70 3.79
C GLU A 66 -11.87 -5.18 2.69
N LEU A 67 -10.60 -4.75 2.71
CA LEU A 67 -9.58 -5.25 1.78
C LEU A 67 -9.32 -6.75 1.97
N GLN A 68 -9.32 -7.22 3.22
CA GLN A 68 -9.09 -8.62 3.57
C GLN A 68 -10.18 -9.54 2.99
N GLU A 69 -11.45 -9.11 3.00
CA GLU A 69 -12.56 -9.84 2.33
C GLU A 69 -12.36 -9.98 0.81
N HIS A 70 -11.49 -9.15 0.23
CA HIS A 70 -11.15 -9.15 -1.19
C HIS A 70 -9.77 -9.73 -1.51
N GLY A 71 -9.13 -10.41 -0.55
CA GLY A 71 -7.91 -11.19 -0.80
C GLY A 71 -6.61 -10.41 -0.58
N ALA A 72 -6.61 -9.45 0.35
CA ALA A 72 -5.41 -8.70 0.70
C ALA A 72 -4.29 -9.59 1.23
N ASP A 73 -4.60 -10.55 2.11
CA ASP A 73 -3.59 -11.38 2.76
C ASP A 73 -2.85 -12.27 1.75
N GLU A 74 -3.54 -12.84 0.76
CA GLU A 74 -2.90 -13.66 -0.28
C GLU A 74 -1.99 -12.84 -1.18
N LEU A 75 -2.40 -11.62 -1.53
CA LEU A 75 -1.57 -10.72 -2.34
C LEU A 75 -0.32 -10.31 -1.56
N LEU A 76 -0.48 -9.86 -0.31
CA LEU A 76 0.62 -9.41 0.52
C LEU A 76 1.61 -10.54 0.79
N LYS A 77 1.13 -11.75 1.03
CA LYS A 77 1.99 -12.93 1.19
C LYS A 77 2.81 -13.24 -0.07
N ARG A 78 2.23 -13.05 -1.26
CA ARG A 78 2.93 -13.24 -2.54
C ARG A 78 3.97 -12.14 -2.80
N VAL A 79 3.70 -10.89 -2.41
CA VAL A 79 4.61 -9.75 -2.65
C VAL A 79 5.75 -9.73 -1.63
N TYR A 80 5.43 -9.83 -0.34
CA TYR A 80 6.40 -9.66 0.74
C TYR A 80 7.00 -10.96 1.25
N GLY A 81 6.37 -12.11 0.97
CA GLY A 81 6.93 -13.43 1.25
C GLY A 81 7.42 -13.57 2.70
N ASN A 82 8.74 -13.73 2.84
CA ASN A 82 9.40 -13.96 4.13
C ASN A 82 9.48 -12.71 5.02
N PHE A 83 9.29 -11.51 4.46
CA PHE A 83 9.29 -10.26 5.23
C PHE A 83 7.97 -10.04 5.97
N LEU A 84 6.88 -10.68 5.52
CA LEU A 84 5.57 -10.54 6.14
C LEU A 84 5.50 -11.36 7.44
N VAL A 85 5.23 -10.68 8.56
CA VAL A 85 5.13 -11.31 9.89
C VAL A 85 3.75 -11.08 10.51
N SER A 86 3.52 -11.64 11.70
CA SER A 86 2.33 -11.31 12.48
C SER A 86 2.26 -9.79 12.71
N PRO A 87 1.09 -9.16 12.50
CA PRO A 87 0.95 -7.73 12.66
C PRO A 87 1.21 -7.30 14.11
N GLU A 88 1.84 -6.14 14.24
CA GLU A 88 2.01 -5.42 15.50
C GLU A 88 0.65 -5.05 16.11
N ALA A 89 0.57 -5.00 17.44
CA ALA A 89 -0.65 -4.61 18.12
C ALA A 89 -1.13 -3.22 17.64
N CYS A 90 -2.42 -3.12 17.31
CA CYS A 90 -3.05 -1.91 16.74
C CYS A 90 -2.71 -1.59 15.27
N TYR A 91 -1.94 -2.44 14.60
CA TYR A 91 -1.65 -2.36 13.17
C TYR A 91 -2.28 -3.54 12.43
N ASN A 92 -2.39 -3.43 11.11
CA ASN A 92 -3.03 -4.44 10.27
C ASN A 92 -2.02 -5.35 9.58
N VAL A 93 -0.89 -4.79 9.14
CA VAL A 93 0.16 -5.49 8.43
C VAL A 93 1.49 -5.03 8.99
N SER A 94 2.42 -5.97 9.21
CA SER A 94 3.78 -5.67 9.65
C SER A 94 4.79 -6.43 8.80
N LEU A 95 5.80 -5.71 8.35
CA LEU A 95 6.97 -6.24 7.67
C LEU A 95 8.16 -6.22 8.62
N LEU A 96 8.92 -7.31 8.67
CA LEU A 96 10.12 -7.43 9.49
C LEU A 96 11.34 -7.60 8.59
N PHE A 97 12.33 -6.75 8.81
CA PHE A 97 13.61 -6.81 8.14
C PHE A 97 14.71 -7.09 9.15
N ASP A 98 15.55 -8.07 8.84
CA ASP A 98 16.72 -8.41 9.63
C ASP A 98 17.94 -7.67 9.05
N LEU A 99 18.58 -6.83 9.86
CA LEU A 99 19.77 -6.07 9.50
C LEU A 99 21.04 -6.94 9.47
N ASP A 100 21.04 -8.10 10.12
CA ASP A 100 22.15 -9.06 10.04
C ASP A 100 22.11 -9.87 8.72
N ALA A 101 20.95 -9.91 8.07
CA ALA A 101 20.70 -10.66 6.84
C ALA A 101 20.08 -9.78 5.74
N VAL A 102 20.73 -8.66 5.42
CA VAL A 102 20.27 -7.73 4.37
C VAL A 102 20.25 -8.45 3.00
N PRO A 103 19.12 -8.42 2.27
CA PRO A 103 19.01 -9.09 0.98
C PRO A 103 19.90 -8.43 -0.09
N ALA A 104 20.40 -9.23 -1.04
CA ALA A 104 21.24 -8.73 -2.13
C ALA A 104 20.50 -7.70 -3.02
N ASN A 105 19.19 -7.86 -3.20
CA ASN A 105 18.31 -6.95 -3.93
C ASN A 105 17.68 -5.89 -2.99
N LYS A 106 18.49 -5.27 -2.12
CA LYS A 106 18.02 -4.32 -1.12
C LYS A 106 17.17 -3.18 -1.68
N GLU A 107 17.53 -2.62 -2.84
CA GLU A 107 16.81 -1.49 -3.46
C GLU A 107 15.38 -1.87 -3.85
N GLU A 108 15.19 -3.07 -4.41
CA GLU A 108 13.88 -3.58 -4.77
C GLU A 108 13.02 -3.83 -3.53
N VAL A 109 13.61 -4.41 -2.47
CA VAL A 109 12.92 -4.66 -1.21
C VAL A 109 12.49 -3.34 -0.54
N ILE A 110 13.37 -2.33 -0.54
CA ILE A 110 13.07 -0.99 -0.04
C ILE A 110 11.90 -0.38 -0.84
N HIS A 111 11.95 -0.47 -2.16
CA HIS A 111 10.90 0.07 -3.02
C HIS A 111 9.55 -0.64 -2.79
N GLN A 112 9.55 -1.97 -2.68
CA GLN A 112 8.34 -2.74 -2.36
C GLN A 112 7.77 -2.38 -0.98
N ALA A 113 8.62 -2.12 0.02
CA ALA A 113 8.18 -1.65 1.32
C ALA A 113 7.57 -0.23 1.24
N GLY A 114 8.14 0.66 0.42
CA GLY A 114 7.58 1.98 0.14
C GLY A 114 6.19 1.93 -0.52
N MET A 115 5.88 0.85 -1.24
CA MET A 115 4.59 0.62 -1.91
C MET A 115 3.55 -0.11 -1.05
N LEU A 116 3.76 -0.25 0.27
CA LEU A 116 2.92 -1.05 1.17
C LEU A 116 1.43 -0.69 1.10
N LYS A 117 1.08 0.60 1.24
CA LYS A 117 -0.31 1.05 1.07
C LYS A 117 -0.89 0.66 -0.29
N ARG A 118 -0.16 0.90 -1.38
CA ARG A 118 -0.62 0.55 -2.74
C ARG A 118 -0.89 -0.95 -2.85
N ASN A 119 0.01 -1.78 -2.31
CA ASN A 119 -0.13 -3.23 -2.39
C ASN A 119 -1.32 -3.74 -1.56
N CYS A 120 -1.63 -3.13 -0.42
CA CYS A 120 -2.87 -3.42 0.31
C CYS A 120 -4.12 -3.16 -0.57
N PHE A 121 -4.16 -2.02 -1.26
CA PHE A 121 -5.28 -1.66 -2.15
C PHE A 121 -5.37 -2.53 -3.41
N ALA A 122 -4.23 -2.96 -3.96
CA ALA A 122 -4.16 -3.71 -5.21
C ALA A 122 -5.00 -5.00 -5.18
N SER A 123 -5.19 -5.59 -4.01
CA SER A 123 -5.95 -6.84 -3.81
C SER A 123 -7.37 -6.77 -4.34
N VAL A 124 -8.06 -5.67 -4.05
CA VAL A 124 -9.42 -5.43 -4.53
C VAL A 124 -9.42 -5.38 -6.04
N PHE A 125 -8.55 -4.58 -6.65
CA PHE A 125 -8.50 -4.44 -8.11
C PHE A 125 -8.16 -5.73 -8.83
N GLU A 126 -7.16 -6.48 -8.37
CA GLU A 126 -6.80 -7.78 -8.96
C GLU A 126 -7.98 -8.76 -8.96
N LYS A 127 -8.77 -8.80 -7.88
CA LYS A 127 -9.95 -9.67 -7.80
C LYS A 127 -11.00 -9.31 -8.86
N TYR A 128 -11.28 -8.03 -9.06
CA TYR A 128 -12.26 -7.58 -10.07
C TYR A 128 -11.75 -7.73 -11.50
N PHE A 129 -10.45 -7.52 -11.73
CA PHE A 129 -9.86 -7.78 -13.05
C PHE A 129 -9.92 -9.27 -13.42
N LYS A 130 -9.70 -10.17 -12.46
CA LYS A 130 -9.90 -11.61 -12.68
C LYS A 130 -11.36 -11.97 -12.97
N PHE A 131 -12.32 -11.40 -12.25
CA PHE A 131 -13.73 -11.61 -12.55
C PHE A 131 -14.11 -11.17 -13.96
N GLN A 132 -13.54 -10.05 -14.42
CA GLN A 132 -13.73 -9.58 -15.79
C GLN A 132 -13.10 -10.54 -16.81
N GLU A 133 -11.85 -10.96 -16.59
CA GLU A 133 -11.13 -11.90 -17.48
C GLU A 133 -11.87 -13.24 -17.62
N GLU A 134 -12.45 -13.73 -16.52
CA GLU A 134 -13.24 -14.96 -16.48
C GLU A 134 -14.70 -14.77 -16.95
N GLY A 135 -15.13 -13.54 -17.28
CA GLY A 135 -16.49 -13.23 -17.69
C GLY A 135 -17.55 -13.45 -16.59
N LYS A 136 -17.16 -13.37 -15.32
CA LYS A 136 -18.07 -13.54 -14.17
C LYS A 136 -18.87 -12.26 -13.92
N GLU A 137 -20.15 -12.31 -14.28
CA GLU A 137 -21.12 -11.24 -14.01
C GLU A 137 -21.93 -11.51 -12.73
N GLY A 138 -22.37 -10.44 -12.05
CA GLY A 138 -23.28 -10.55 -10.90
C GLY A 138 -22.63 -10.75 -9.53
N GLU A 139 -21.29 -10.73 -9.45
CA GLU A 139 -20.56 -10.81 -8.18
C GLU A 139 -20.84 -9.60 -7.27
N LYS A 140 -20.82 -9.83 -5.95
CA LYS A 140 -21.07 -8.79 -4.95
C LYS A 140 -20.00 -7.70 -5.07
N ARG A 141 -20.44 -6.48 -5.34
CA ARG A 141 -19.56 -5.30 -5.44
C ARG A 141 -18.82 -5.04 -4.13
N ALA A 142 -17.54 -4.69 -4.26
CA ALA A 142 -16.69 -4.25 -3.17
C ALA A 142 -17.02 -2.79 -2.90
N VAL A 143 -17.18 -2.46 -1.63
CA VAL A 143 -17.27 -1.08 -1.18
C VAL A 143 -16.14 -0.90 -0.20
N VAL A 144 -15.17 -0.07 -0.56
CA VAL A 144 -14.02 0.22 0.29
C VAL A 144 -14.14 1.66 0.81
N HIS A 145 -14.35 1.81 2.11
CA HIS A 145 -14.46 3.08 2.81
C HIS A 145 -13.08 3.61 3.17
N TYR A 146 -12.36 4.11 2.16
CA TYR A 146 -10.99 4.58 2.36
C TYR A 146 -10.92 5.84 3.24
N ARG A 147 -12.03 6.56 3.43
CA ARG A 147 -12.20 7.60 4.47
C ARG A 147 -13.57 7.46 5.13
N ASP A 148 -13.75 8.16 6.24
CA ASP A 148 -14.98 8.07 7.05
C ASP A 148 -16.25 8.48 6.25
N ASP A 149 -16.10 9.35 5.25
CA ASP A 149 -17.16 9.88 4.39
C ASP A 149 -16.94 9.66 2.88
N GLU A 150 -15.87 8.95 2.49
CA GLU A 150 -15.56 8.67 1.09
C GLU A 150 -15.45 7.16 0.84
N SER A 151 -15.91 6.70 -0.33
CA SER A 151 -15.83 5.28 -0.70
C SER A 151 -15.44 5.09 -2.16
N ILE A 152 -14.75 3.97 -2.42
CA ILE A 152 -14.40 3.53 -3.77
C ILE A 152 -15.10 2.20 -4.06
N THR A 153 -15.73 2.12 -5.22
CA THR A 153 -16.44 0.93 -5.68
C THR A 153 -15.95 0.58 -7.08
N PRO A 154 -15.21 -0.54 -7.26
CA PRO A 154 -14.97 -1.09 -8.59
C PRO A 154 -16.30 -1.57 -9.18
N LEU A 155 -16.59 -1.16 -10.41
CA LEU A 155 -17.73 -1.64 -11.17
C LEU A 155 -17.24 -2.78 -12.07
N SER A 156 -18.06 -3.83 -12.17
CA SER A 156 -18.00 -4.87 -13.20
C SER A 156 -19.36 -4.82 -13.91
N PRO A 157 -19.45 -4.93 -15.25
CA PRO A 157 -18.49 -5.55 -16.20
C PRO A 157 -17.55 -4.61 -16.97
N SER A 158 -17.62 -3.28 -16.81
CA SER A 158 -16.66 -2.34 -17.42
C SER A 158 -15.53 -1.99 -16.44
N PRO A 159 -14.29 -1.68 -16.88
CA PRO A 159 -13.18 -1.26 -16.00
C PRO A 159 -13.40 0.17 -15.48
N SER A 160 -14.50 0.36 -14.78
CA SER A 160 -14.99 1.65 -14.31
C SER A 160 -14.89 1.65 -12.80
N LEU A 161 -14.36 2.74 -12.25
CA LEU A 161 -14.27 2.96 -10.82
C LEU A 161 -15.19 4.11 -10.45
N CYS A 162 -16.06 3.89 -9.48
CA CYS A 162 -16.86 4.94 -8.88
C CYS A 162 -16.17 5.42 -7.62
N PHE A 163 -15.77 6.69 -7.61
CA PHE A 163 -15.27 7.37 -6.42
C PHE A 163 -16.39 8.26 -5.87
N HIS A 164 -16.79 8.01 -4.62
CA HIS A 164 -17.65 8.90 -3.87
C HIS A 164 -16.78 9.81 -3.01
N VAL A 165 -16.49 11.00 -3.51
CA VAL A 165 -15.60 11.98 -2.85
C VAL A 165 -16.43 13.15 -2.34
N VAL A 166 -16.28 13.51 -1.07
CA VAL A 166 -16.86 14.73 -0.51
C VAL A 166 -15.96 15.91 -0.88
N CYS A 167 -16.39 16.72 -1.86
CA CYS A 167 -15.61 17.86 -2.35
C CYS A 167 -16.06 19.18 -1.69
N THR A 168 -15.11 19.97 -1.19
CA THR A 168 -15.34 21.39 -0.90
C THR A 168 -15.55 22.15 -2.22
N ILE A 169 -16.75 22.69 -2.39
CA ILE A 169 -17.45 23.06 -3.64
C ILE A 169 -16.70 24.01 -4.62
N VAL A 170 -15.58 24.62 -4.24
CA VAL A 170 -14.96 25.70 -5.02
C VAL A 170 -14.02 25.21 -6.14
N ILE A 171 -13.40 24.01 -6.02
CA ILE A 171 -12.39 23.52 -7.01
C ILE A 171 -12.98 22.52 -8.03
N GLY A 172 -14.12 21.88 -7.73
CA GLY A 172 -14.70 20.81 -8.54
C GLY A 172 -15.10 21.18 -9.99
N LYS A 173 -15.27 22.47 -10.31
CA LYS A 173 -15.58 22.94 -11.69
C LYS A 173 -14.40 22.82 -12.65
N ILE A 174 -13.16 22.77 -12.17
CA ILE A 174 -11.96 22.69 -13.03
C ILE A 174 -11.72 21.25 -13.52
N ASN A 175 -12.15 20.23 -12.76
CA ASN A 175 -11.91 18.82 -13.07
C ASN A 175 -12.84 18.25 -14.18
N GLN A 176 -13.70 19.09 -14.75
CA GLN A 176 -14.60 18.73 -15.86
C GLN A 176 -13.81 18.39 -17.15
N SER A 177 -12.54 18.80 -17.24
CA SER A 177 -11.63 18.42 -18.33
C SER A 177 -11.33 16.91 -18.35
N CYS A 178 -11.23 16.25 -17.18
CA CYS A 178 -11.00 14.80 -17.10
C CYS A 178 -12.18 13.96 -17.63
N LYS A 179 -13.41 14.49 -17.61
CA LYS A 179 -14.57 13.82 -18.24
C LYS A 179 -14.52 13.85 -19.77
N ASN A 180 -13.82 14.82 -20.35
CA ASN A 180 -13.80 15.04 -21.80
C ASN A 180 -12.58 14.39 -22.48
N GLY A 181 -11.52 14.06 -21.73
CA GLY A 181 -10.26 13.51 -22.27
C GLY A 181 -10.17 11.99 -22.10
N GLY A 182 -11.09 11.23 -22.70
CA GLY A 182 -11.17 9.77 -22.57
C GLY A 182 -9.80 9.07 -22.41
N PHE A 183 -9.61 8.38 -21.29
CA PHE A 183 -8.43 7.56 -21.02
C PHE A 183 -8.42 6.36 -21.97
N THR A 184 -7.84 6.57 -23.14
CA THR A 184 -7.22 5.50 -23.93
C THR A 184 -5.77 5.45 -23.45
N ASP A 185 -5.26 4.25 -23.18
CA ASP A 185 -3.91 3.95 -22.71
C ASP A 185 -3.65 4.03 -21.19
N LEU A 186 -4.27 3.11 -20.44
CA LEU A 186 -3.53 2.39 -19.39
C LEU A 186 -3.40 0.93 -19.81
N ASN A 187 -2.37 0.62 -20.61
CA ASN A 187 -1.86 -0.75 -20.68
C ASN A 187 -1.18 -1.05 -19.33
N LEU A 188 -1.96 -1.59 -18.40
CA LEU A 188 -1.42 -2.37 -17.28
C LEU A 188 -0.89 -3.68 -17.87
N THR A 189 0.32 -3.63 -18.42
CA THR A 189 1.07 -4.84 -18.73
C THR A 189 1.54 -5.42 -17.41
N LEU A 190 0.84 -6.44 -16.92
CA LEU A 190 1.36 -7.33 -15.89
C LEU A 190 2.46 -8.16 -16.54
N THR A 191 3.72 -7.80 -16.27
CA THR A 191 4.89 -8.69 -16.45
C THR A 191 5.41 -9.06 -15.08
#